data_AF-A0A368FBU8-F1
#
_entry.id   AF-A0A368FBU8-F1
#
_cell.length_a   1.000
_cell.length_b   1.000
_cell.length_c   1.000
_cell.angle_alpha   90.00
_cell.angle_beta   90.00
_cell.angle_gamma   90.00
#
_symmetry.space_group_name_H-M   'P 1'
#
loop_
_entity.id
_entity.type
_entity.pdbx_description
1 polymer ?
#
loop_
_entity_poly.entity_id
_entity_poly.type
_entity_poly.pdbx_seq_one_letter_code
_entity_poly.pdbx_strand_id
1 'polypeptide(L)'
;MIKPVQRVVQYPLLLRAIQSCCEPDSLQAKQVEVALQKMQTLAEYVNEMQRVHEQYAPHIDVLRRQNEAFFREKGLRIDIRDLLLFAHIQWLNTEKYMQDYVIFVFQTLILLLPRSIRRDCKFEFYKQASGT
;
A
#
# COMPACT_ATOMS: atom_id res chain seq x y z
N MET A 1 1.84 -2.38 -25.31
CA MET A 1 1.27 -1.40 -24.36
C MET A 1 2.29 -1.19 -23.25
N ILE A 2 2.83 0.03 -23.10
CA ILE A 2 3.76 0.35 -21.99
C ILE A 2 3.01 0.08 -20.67
N LYS A 3 3.63 -0.63 -19.73
CA LYS A 3 2.98 -0.91 -18.43
C LYS A 3 2.69 0.43 -17.73
N PRO A 4 1.55 0.62 -17.05
CA PRO A 4 1.23 1.87 -16.35
C PRO A 4 2.35 2.36 -15.42
N VAL A 5 3.03 1.41 -14.76
CA VAL A 5 4.22 1.65 -13.93
C VAL A 5 5.37 2.28 -14.71
N GLN A 6 5.64 1.86 -15.96
CA GLN A 6 6.72 2.43 -16.77
C GLN A 6 6.44 3.89 -17.15
N ARG A 7 5.17 4.31 -17.21
CA ARG A 7 4.78 5.69 -17.50
C ARG A 7 5.07 6.62 -16.33
N VAL A 8 4.92 6.13 -15.10
CA VAL A 8 5.23 6.88 -13.88
C VAL A 8 6.72 7.27 -13.82
N VAL A 9 7.61 6.40 -14.30
CA VAL A 9 9.07 6.67 -14.33
C VAL A 9 9.48 7.63 -15.46
N GLN A 10 8.60 7.89 -16.43
CA GLN A 10 8.90 8.82 -17.53
C GLN A 10 8.65 10.29 -17.16
N TYR A 11 7.76 10.58 -16.22
CA TYR A 11 7.45 11.95 -15.80
C TYR A 11 8.65 12.69 -15.17
N PRO A 12 9.49 12.06 -14.31
CA PRO A 12 10.71 12.70 -13.82
C PRO A 12 11.70 13.06 -14.93
N LEU A 13 11.83 12.23 -15.98
CA LEU A 13 12.74 12.48 -17.10
C LEU A 13 12.31 13.71 -17.92
N LEU A 14 11.00 13.86 -18.15
CA LEU A 14 10.43 15.02 -18.82
C LEU A 14 10.62 16.30 -17.98
N LEU A 15 10.39 16.22 -16.67
CA LEU A 15 10.57 17.34 -15.76
C LEU A 15 12.03 17.81 -15.69
N ARG A 16 13.01 16.87 -15.72
CA ARG A 16 14.43 17.22 -15.83
C ARG A 16 14.77 17.94 -17.14
N ALA A 17 14.19 17.50 -18.26
CA ALA A 17 14.39 18.17 -19.54
C ALA A 17 13.84 19.61 -19.50
N ILE A 18 12.65 19.81 -18.92
CA ILE A 18 12.07 21.15 -18.74
C ILE A 18 12.94 22.01 -17.82
N GLN A 19 13.42 21.45 -16.70
CA GLN A 19 14.30 22.15 -15.76
C GLN A 19 15.59 22.65 -16.44
N SER A 20 16.16 21.87 -17.35
CA SER A 20 17.37 22.25 -18.09
C SER A 20 17.18 23.43 -19.06
N CYS A 21 15.93 23.75 -19.41
CA CYS A 21 15.58 24.87 -20.27
C CYS A 21 15.10 26.11 -19.47
N CYS A 22 14.97 26.01 -18.14
CA CYS A 22 14.57 27.12 -17.29
C CYS A 22 15.78 27.91 -16.81
N GLU A 23 15.63 29.23 -16.69
CA GLU A 23 16.66 30.07 -16.08
C GLU A 23 16.82 29.73 -14.58
N PRO A 24 18.06 29.63 -14.07
CA PRO A 24 18.32 29.39 -12.66
C PRO A 24 17.73 30.52 -11.82
N ASP A 25 17.17 30.16 -10.66
CA ASP A 25 16.51 31.04 -9.68
C ASP A 25 15.12 31.62 -10.08
N SER A 26 14.62 31.28 -11.27
CA SER A 26 13.26 31.63 -11.70
C SER A 26 12.18 30.91 -10.88
N LEU A 27 10.99 31.51 -10.81
CA LEU A 27 9.82 30.89 -10.18
C LEU A 27 9.47 29.55 -10.84
N GLN A 28 9.65 29.47 -12.15
CA GLN A 28 9.40 28.28 -12.96
C GLN A 28 10.35 27.14 -12.58
N ALA A 29 11.66 27.43 -12.42
CA ALA A 29 12.62 26.42 -11.97
C ALA A 29 12.28 25.86 -10.57
N LYS A 30 11.85 26.73 -9.64
CA LYS A 30 11.39 26.31 -8.30
C LYS A 30 10.13 25.45 -8.35
N GLN A 31 9.17 25.78 -9.21
CA GLN A 31 7.96 24.98 -9.41
C GLN A 31 8.26 23.61 -10.04
N VAL A 32 9.17 23.55 -11.01
CA VAL A 32 9.60 22.29 -11.65
C VAL A 32 10.33 21.39 -10.65
N GLU A 33 11.18 21.95 -9.79
CA GLU A 33 11.86 21.21 -8.71
C GLU A 33 10.85 20.57 -7.75
N VAL A 34 9.85 21.34 -7.29
CA VAL A 34 8.78 20.81 -6.43
C VAL A 34 7.97 19.71 -7.14
N ALA A 35 7.67 19.88 -8.43
CA ALA A 35 6.97 18.87 -9.21
C ALA A 35 7.80 17.59 -9.38
N LEU A 36 9.11 17.72 -9.57
CA LEU A 36 10.04 16.61 -9.71
C LEU A 36 10.13 15.81 -8.41
N GLN A 37 10.25 16.48 -7.26
CA GLN A 37 10.24 15.83 -5.95
C GLN A 37 8.95 15.05 -5.71
N LYS A 38 7.79 15.66 -5.97
CA LYS A 38 6.48 14.98 -5.84
C LYS A 38 6.39 13.74 -6.73
N MET A 39 6.92 13.82 -7.94
CA MET A 39 6.89 12.71 -8.88
C MET A 39 7.84 11.58 -8.46
N GLN A 40 8.96 11.92 -7.83
CA GLN A 40 9.90 10.97 -7.26
C GLN A 40 9.29 10.23 -6.07
N THR A 41 8.63 10.94 -5.15
CA THR A 41 7.85 10.34 -4.06
C THR A 41 6.73 9.43 -4.59
N LEU A 42 6.05 9.85 -5.66
CA LEU A 42 5.01 9.03 -6.28
C LEU A 42 5.58 7.75 -6.92
N ALA A 43 6.76 7.82 -7.54
CA ALA A 43 7.44 6.65 -8.09
C ALA A 43 7.86 5.67 -6.97
N GLU A 44 8.39 6.18 -5.86
CA GLU A 44 8.72 5.40 -4.68
C GLU A 44 7.47 4.73 -4.08
N TYR A 45 6.38 5.46 -3.95
CA TYR A 45 5.10 4.94 -3.47
C TYR A 45 4.56 3.82 -4.38
N VAL A 46 4.58 4.01 -5.70
CA VAL A 46 4.14 2.98 -6.66
C VAL A 46 5.00 1.72 -6.55
N ASN A 47 6.32 1.88 -6.40
CA ASN A 47 7.24 0.76 -6.23
C ASN A 47 6.98 0.00 -4.91
N GLU A 48 6.77 0.72 -3.81
CA GLU A 48 6.50 0.09 -2.52
C GLU A 48 5.13 -0.61 -2.50
N MET A 49 4.08 0.01 -3.06
CA MET A 49 2.78 -0.63 -3.19
C MET A 49 2.84 -1.89 -4.08
N GLN A 50 3.68 -1.90 -5.12
CA GLN A 50 3.90 -3.09 -5.93
C GLN A 50 4.59 -4.19 -5.12
N ARG A 51 5.63 -3.85 -4.35
CA ARG A 51 6.31 -4.79 -3.46
C ARG A 51 5.37 -5.41 -2.42
N VAL A 52 4.53 -4.58 -1.79
CA VAL A 52 3.49 -5.04 -0.85
C VAL A 52 2.50 -5.95 -1.56
N HIS A 53 2.07 -5.60 -2.78
CA HIS A 53 1.19 -6.46 -3.56
C HIS A 53 1.82 -7.82 -3.83
N GLU A 54 3.06 -7.87 -4.33
CA GLU A 54 3.77 -9.12 -4.62
C GLU A 54 3.98 -9.98 -3.36
N GLN A 55 4.26 -9.34 -2.22
CA GLN A 55 4.51 -10.04 -0.96
C GLN A 55 3.22 -10.56 -0.31
N TYR A 56 2.13 -9.77 -0.27
CA TYR A 56 0.95 -10.07 0.55
C TYR A 56 -0.30 -10.47 -0.25
N ALA A 57 -0.40 -10.14 -1.55
CA ALA A 57 -1.55 -10.54 -2.36
C ALA A 57 -1.82 -12.06 -2.31
N PRO A 58 -0.81 -12.96 -2.41
CA PRO A 58 -1.06 -14.39 -2.34
C PRO A 58 -1.66 -14.83 -1.00
N HIS A 59 -1.19 -14.24 0.11
CA HIS A 59 -1.70 -14.54 1.45
C HIS A 59 -3.13 -14.03 1.64
N ILE A 60 -3.41 -12.81 1.17
CA ILE A 60 -4.74 -12.21 1.23
C ILE A 60 -5.73 -12.98 0.33
N ASP A 61 -5.29 -13.44 -0.85
CA ASP A 61 -6.11 -14.26 -1.75
C ASP A 61 -6.49 -15.61 -1.16
N VAL A 62 -5.55 -16.27 -0.46
CA VAL A 62 -5.84 -17.51 0.27
C VAL A 62 -6.86 -17.26 1.37
N LEU A 63 -6.68 -16.21 2.17
CA LEU A 63 -7.63 -15.83 3.22
C LEU A 63 -9.02 -15.50 2.65
N ARG A 64 -9.07 -14.79 1.53
CA ARG A 64 -10.31 -14.50 0.80
C ARG A 64 -11.07 -15.77 0.44
N ARG A 65 -10.38 -16.76 -0.11
CA ARG A 65 -10.98 -18.03 -0.54
C ARG A 65 -11.41 -18.89 0.64
N GLN A 66 -10.63 -18.92 1.71
CA GLN A 66 -10.95 -19.69 2.92
C GLN A 66 -12.18 -19.14 3.64
N ASN A 67 -12.40 -17.83 3.60
CA ASN A 67 -13.45 -17.15 4.35
C ASN A 67 -14.52 -16.52 3.43
N GLU A 68 -14.64 -16.99 2.18
CA GLU A 68 -15.53 -16.38 1.17
C GLU A 68 -16.99 -16.29 1.64
N ALA A 69 -17.50 -17.37 2.26
CA ALA A 69 -18.86 -17.40 2.80
C ALA A 69 -19.07 -16.35 3.90
N PHE A 70 -18.10 -16.19 4.80
CA PHE A 70 -18.14 -15.20 5.89
C PHE A 70 -18.09 -13.77 5.35
N PHE A 71 -17.20 -13.49 4.39
CA PHE A 71 -17.12 -12.18 3.77
C PHE A 71 -18.39 -11.82 3.01
N ARG A 72 -18.98 -12.79 2.30
CA ARG A 72 -20.23 -12.58 1.57
C ARG A 72 -21.41 -12.32 2.50
N GLU A 73 -21.54 -13.07 3.59
CA GLU A 73 -22.60 -12.87 4.59
C GLU A 73 -22.50 -11.51 5.27
N LYS A 74 -21.28 -11.07 5.60
CA LYS A 74 -21.05 -9.80 6.30
C LYS A 74 -20.91 -8.59 5.38
N GLY A 75 -20.99 -8.77 4.05
CA GLY A 75 -20.81 -7.70 3.06
C GLY A 75 -19.39 -7.12 3.04
N LEU A 76 -18.38 -7.88 3.46
CA LEU A 76 -16.99 -7.46 3.56
C LEU A 76 -16.28 -7.72 2.23
N ARG A 77 -15.44 -6.78 1.81
CA ARG A 77 -14.63 -6.91 0.60
C ARG A 77 -13.16 -6.84 0.98
N ILE A 78 -12.42 -7.88 0.57
CA ILE A 78 -10.97 -7.97 0.75
C ILE A 78 -10.33 -8.07 -0.64
N ASP A 79 -9.93 -6.92 -1.18
CA ASP A 79 -9.20 -6.81 -2.44
C ASP A 79 -8.05 -5.84 -2.20
N ILE A 80 -6.83 -6.25 -2.58
CA ILE A 80 -5.63 -5.45 -2.38
C ILE A 80 -5.64 -4.14 -3.19
N ARG A 81 -6.47 -4.07 -4.22
CA ARG A 81 -6.72 -2.85 -4.99
C ARG A 81 -7.51 -1.80 -4.20
N ASP A 82 -8.30 -2.24 -3.23
CA ASP A 82 -9.09 -1.40 -2.33
C ASP A 82 -8.35 -1.13 -0.99
N LEU A 83 -7.05 -1.43 -0.94
CA LEU A 83 -6.20 -1.18 0.22
C LEU A 83 -5.98 0.33 0.38
N LEU A 84 -6.38 0.89 1.53
CA LEU A 84 -6.24 2.31 1.83
C LEU A 84 -4.91 2.62 2.51
N LEU A 85 -4.50 1.75 3.44
CA LEU A 85 -3.31 1.94 4.26
C LEU A 85 -2.71 0.59 4.62
N PHE A 86 -1.38 0.52 4.65
CA PHE A 86 -0.68 -0.53 5.36
C PHE A 86 0.34 0.08 6.32
N ALA A 87 0.59 -0.59 7.44
CA ALA A 87 1.58 -0.16 8.42
C ALA A 87 2.21 -1.35 9.13
N HIS A 88 3.50 -1.25 9.41
CA HIS A 88 4.18 -2.15 10.34
C HIS A 88 3.93 -1.66 11.76
N ILE A 89 3.43 -2.55 12.62
CA ILE A 89 3.12 -2.24 14.00
C ILE A 89 3.68 -3.31 14.93
N GLN A 90 3.92 -2.91 16.17
CA GLN A 90 4.25 -3.83 17.24
C GLN A 90 3.01 -4.08 18.08
N TRP A 91 2.53 -5.32 18.10
CA TRP A 91 1.44 -5.73 18.95
C TRP A 91 1.96 -5.95 20.37
N LEU A 92 1.59 -5.05 21.28
CA LEU A 92 2.10 -5.06 22.65
C LEU A 92 1.47 -6.14 23.54
N ASN A 93 0.28 -6.64 23.15
CA ASN A 93 -0.49 -7.61 23.93
C ASN A 93 -0.23 -9.07 23.51
N THR A 94 0.99 -9.40 23.05
CA THR A 94 1.39 -10.77 22.68
C THR A 94 2.78 -11.08 23.24
N GLU A 95 3.15 -12.35 23.16
CA GLU A 95 4.47 -12.84 23.59
C GLU A 95 5.59 -12.16 22.79
N LYS A 96 6.74 -11.91 23.44
CA LYS A 96 7.84 -11.10 22.89
C LYS A 96 8.32 -11.54 21.49
N TYR A 97 8.14 -12.80 21.11
CA TYR A 97 8.56 -13.33 19.80
C TYR A 97 7.53 -13.14 18.67
N MET A 98 6.33 -12.67 18.98
CA MET A 98 5.20 -12.51 18.05
C MET A 98 4.80 -11.04 17.86
N GLN A 99 5.60 -10.08 18.32
CA GLN A 99 5.16 -8.68 18.38
C GLN A 99 5.08 -7.98 17.02
N ASP A 100 5.78 -8.45 15.98
CA ASP A 100 5.79 -7.77 14.69
C ASP A 100 4.57 -8.16 13.84
N TYR A 101 3.68 -7.18 13.61
CA TYR A 101 2.52 -7.32 12.74
C TYR A 101 2.51 -6.28 11.62
N VAL A 102 1.72 -6.58 10.59
CA VAL A 102 1.38 -5.70 9.49
C VAL A 102 -0.13 -5.52 9.49
N ILE A 103 -0.56 -4.27 9.63
CA ILE A 103 -1.96 -3.89 9.48
C ILE A 103 -2.22 -3.55 8.03
N PHE A 104 -3.34 -4.03 7.50
CA PHE A 104 -3.92 -3.62 6.23
C PHE A 104 -5.32 -3.08 6.49
N VAL A 105 -5.56 -1.83 6.09
CA VAL A 105 -6.85 -1.16 6.24
C VAL A 105 -7.52 -1.11 4.88
N PHE A 106 -8.65 -1.81 4.75
CA PHE A 106 -9.53 -1.76 3.59
C PHE A 106 -10.75 -0.90 3.92
N GLN A 107 -11.50 -0.53 2.90
CA GLN A 107 -12.74 0.25 3.07
C GLN A 107 -13.76 -0.40 4.02
N THR A 108 -13.76 -1.73 4.14
CA THR A 108 -14.78 -2.46 4.92
C THR A 108 -14.23 -3.23 6.12
N LEU A 109 -12.91 -3.39 6.24
CA LEU A 109 -12.30 -4.23 7.27
C LEU A 109 -10.83 -3.86 7.53
N ILE A 110 -10.35 -4.25 8.70
CA ILE A 110 -8.94 -4.18 9.07
C ILE A 110 -8.40 -5.60 9.20
N LEU A 111 -7.28 -5.89 8.54
CA LEU A 111 -6.59 -7.16 8.58
C LEU A 111 -5.26 -7.01 9.30
N LEU A 112 -4.99 -7.90 10.25
CA LEU A 112 -3.73 -8.00 10.98
C LEU A 112 -3.01 -9.27 10.55
N LEU A 113 -1.81 -9.13 9.97
CA LEU A 113 -0.96 -10.25 9.58
C LEU A 113 0.34 -10.24 10.38
N PRO A 114 0.74 -11.33 11.03
CA PRO A 114 2.06 -11.41 11.67
C PRO A 114 3.16 -11.38 10.60
N ARG A 115 4.25 -10.66 10.88
CA ARG A 115 5.39 -10.51 9.96
C ARG A 115 6.14 -11.83 9.77
N SER A 116 6.15 -12.67 10.80
CA SER A 116 6.63 -14.06 10.78
C SER A 116 5.46 -14.99 10.45
N ILE A 117 5.26 -15.26 9.15
CA ILE A 117 4.27 -16.23 8.66
C ILE A 117 4.71 -17.64 9.09
N ARG A 118 4.43 -18.02 10.35
CA ARG A 118 4.34 -19.42 10.76
C ARG A 118 2.92 -19.88 10.44
N ARG A 119 2.81 -21.08 9.86
CA ARG A 119 1.62 -21.66 9.20
C ARG A 119 0.35 -21.74 10.07
N ASP A 120 0.42 -21.41 11.36
CA ASP A 120 -0.66 -21.57 12.36
C ASP A 120 -1.00 -20.26 13.09
N CYS A 121 -1.19 -19.16 12.37
CA CYS A 121 -1.65 -17.91 13.01
C CYS A 121 -3.18 -17.83 12.97
N LYS A 122 -3.82 -17.78 14.14
CA LYS A 122 -5.25 -17.45 14.26
C LYS A 122 -5.45 -16.00 13.81
N PHE A 123 -6.30 -15.80 12.79
CA PHE A 123 -6.62 -14.49 12.25
C PHE A 123 -7.89 -13.95 12.92
N GLU A 124 -7.78 -12.80 13.55
CA GLU A 124 -8.90 -12.06 14.11
C GLU A 124 -9.33 -10.96 13.12
N PHE A 125 -10.61 -10.95 12.74
CA PHE A 125 -11.18 -9.94 11.85
C PHE A 125 -11.90 -8.88 12.70
N TYR A 126 -11.43 -7.63 12.64
CA TYR A 126 -12.13 -6.51 13.28
C TYR A 126 -12.99 -5.78 12.23
N LYS A 127 -14.30 -5.79 12.44
CA LYS A 127 -15.24 -5.02 11.61
C LYS A 127 -15.14 -3.54 12.00
N GLN A 128 -14.95 -2.67 11.00
CA GLN A 128 -15.02 -1.24 11.24
C GLN A 128 -16.46 -0.89 11.62
N ALA A 129 -16.67 -0.30 12.80
CA ALA A 129 -17.97 0.18 13.21
C ALA A 129 -18.37 1.34 12.29
N SER A 130 -19.30 1.10 11.38
CA SER A 130 -20.00 2.15 10.66
C SER A 130 -20.81 2.93 11.68
N GLY A 131 -20.36 4.14 12.01
CA GLY A 131 -21.08 5.06 12.86
C GLY A 131 -22.48 5.32 12.32
N THR A 132 -23.47 5.14 13.18
CA THR A 132 -24.82 5.74 13.08
C THR A 132 -24.75 7.24 13.25
#